data_AF-A0A2V5UNZ6-F1
#
_entry.id   AF-A0A2V5UNZ6-F1
#
_cell.length_a   1.000
_cell.length_b   1.000
_cell.length_c   1.000
_cell.angle_alpha   90.00
_cell.angle_beta   90.00
_cell.angle_gamma   90.00
#
_symmetry.space_group_name_H-M   'P 1'
#
loop_
_entity.id
_entity.type
_entity.pdbx_description
1 polymer ?
#
loop_
_entity_poly.entity_id
_entity_poly.type
_entity_poly.pdbx_seq_one_letter_code
_entity_poly.pdbx_strand_id
1 'polypeptide(L)' 'MRMKISEEDEWREQCRRQLDRDVMTRIKYGFCHVHKPVLDDAPFRAFATLAEYREWCEKNLPEYLGYRRPVAAAS' A
#
# COMPACT_ATOMS: atom_id res chain seq x y z
N MET A 1 24.96 14.65 -26.78
CA MET A 1 23.75 13.96 -27.25
C MET A 1 23.22 13.11 -26.09
N ARG A 2 22.07 13.45 -25.49
CA ARG A 2 21.50 12.69 -24.37
C ARG A 2 20.72 11.51 -24.95
N MET A 3 21.23 10.30 -24.77
CA MET A 3 20.53 9.09 -25.20
C MET A 3 19.23 8.98 -24.40
N LYS A 4 18.09 8.87 -25.09
CA LYS A 4 16.80 8.64 -24.42
C LYS A 4 16.78 7.19 -23.96
N ILE A 5 16.74 6.99 -22.64
CA ILE A 5 16.51 5.67 -22.04
C ILE A 5 15.02 5.36 -22.20
N SER A 6 14.66 4.11 -22.51
CA SER A 6 13.26 3.70 -22.56
C SER A 6 12.67 3.62 -21.15
N GLU A 7 11.36 3.76 -20.99
CA GLU A 7 10.70 3.60 -19.67
C GLU A 7 10.96 2.21 -19.06
N GLU A 8 11.02 1.17 -19.90
CA GLU A 8 11.34 -0.18 -19.45
C GLU A 8 12.77 -0.27 -18.90
N ASP A 9 13.74 0.32 -19.59
CA ASP A 9 15.13 0.34 -19.14
C ASP A 9 15.29 1.18 -17.87
N GLU A 10 14.58 2.31 -17.75
CA GLU A 10 14.58 3.12 -16.53
C GLU A 10 13.99 2.36 -15.34
N TRP A 11 12.91 1.60 -15.55
CA TRP A 11 12.31 0.74 -14.55
C TRP A 11 13.25 -0.39 -14.14
N ARG A 12 13.86 -1.10 -15.10
CA ARG A 12 14.85 -2.15 -14.83
C ARG A 12 16.03 -1.62 -14.01
N GLU A 13 16.54 -0.44 -14.37
CA GLU A 13 17.63 0.18 -13.63
C GLU A 13 17.21 0.73 -12.26
N GLN A 14 15.96 1.14 -12.08
CA GLN A 14 15.42 1.42 -10.76
C GLN A 14 15.43 0.15 -9.90
N CYS A 15 14.92 -0.97 -10.41
CA CYS A 15 14.90 -2.25 -9.70
C CYS A 15 16.31 -2.71 -9.30
N ARG A 16 17.28 -2.68 -10.23
CA ARG A 16 18.67 -3.05 -9.93
C ARG A 16 19.26 -2.19 -8.81
N ARG A 17 19.11 -0.86 -8.89
CA ARG A 17 19.59 0.05 -7.83
C ARG A 17 18.96 -0.21 -6.47
N GLN A 18 17.69 -0.63 -6.43
CA GLN A 18 17.02 -0.99 -5.17
C GLN A 18 17.58 -2.29 -4.59
N LEU A 19 17.87 -3.27 -5.44
CA LEU A 19 18.49 -4.55 -5.04
C LEU A 19 19.94 -4.37 -4.56
N ASP A 20 20.68 -3.41 -5.09
CA ASP A 20 22.06 -3.14 -4.66
C ASP A 20 22.15 -2.41 -3.31
N ARG A 21 21.03 -1.88 -2.76
CA ARG A 21 21.03 -1.21 -1.45
C ARG A 21 21.32 -2.20 -0.33
N ASP A 22 22.20 -1.80 0.58
CA ASP A 22 22.44 -2.54 1.82
C ASP A 22 21.20 -2.55 2.72
N VAL A 23 21.18 -3.50 3.66
CA VAL A 23 20.04 -3.72 4.57
C VAL A 23 19.71 -2.47 5.39
N MET A 24 20.71 -1.73 5.86
CA MET A 24 20.48 -0.54 6.69
C MET A 24 19.89 0.61 5.88
N THR A 25 20.32 0.79 4.63
CA THR A 25 19.70 1.74 3.69
C THR A 25 18.25 1.36 3.40
N ARG A 26 17.96 0.07 3.21
CA ARG A 26 16.58 -0.41 3.01
C ARG A 26 15.71 -0.17 4.24
N ILE A 27 16.21 -0.41 5.45
CA ILE A 27 15.47 -0.12 6.69
C ILE A 27 15.24 1.39 6.83
N LYS A 28 16.27 2.22 6.59
CA LYS A 28 16.18 3.67 6.75
C LYS A 28 15.13 4.32 5.83
N TYR A 29 15.01 3.83 4.60
CA TYR A 29 14.17 4.46 3.56
C TYR A 29 12.99 3.60 3.08
N GLY A 30 12.91 2.33 3.47
CA GLY A 30 11.88 1.40 3.01
C GLY A 30 10.63 1.36 3.89
N PHE A 31 10.71 1.90 5.11
CA PHE A 31 9.53 2.05 5.96
C PHE A 31 8.95 3.44 5.83
N CYS A 32 7.63 3.51 5.64
CA CYS A 32 6.85 4.73 5.77
C CYS A 32 5.93 4.60 6.99
N HIS A 33 5.71 5.72 7.68
CA HIS A 33 4.67 5.78 8.70
C HIS A 33 3.33 5.96 8.01
N VAL A 34 2.49 4.93 8.09
CA VAL A 34 1.11 4.95 7.59
C VAL A 34 0.19 4.78 8.78
N HIS A 35 -0.79 5.68 8.90
CA HIS A 35 -1.84 5.52 9.88
C HIS A 35 -2.60 4.22 9.62
N LYS A 36 -2.74 3.39 10.66
CA LYS A 36 -3.44 2.11 10.63
C LYS A 36 -4.74 2.27 11.42
N PRO A 37 -5.88 2.53 10.74
CA PRO A 37 -7.15 2.68 11.42
C PRO A 37 -7.43 1.48 12.34
N VAL A 38 -8.07 1.74 13.47
CA VAL A 38 -8.23 0.80 14.59
C VAL A 38 -6.93 0.58 15.36
N LEU A 39 -5.85 0.09 14.75
CA LEU A 39 -4.62 -0.24 15.51
C LEU A 39 -3.99 0.98 16.18
N ASP A 40 -4.07 2.14 15.55
CA ASP A 40 -3.58 3.39 16.11
C ASP A 40 -4.63 4.09 17.00
N ASP A 41 -5.90 3.70 16.92
CA ASP A 41 -7.03 4.40 17.54
C ASP A 41 -7.64 3.67 18.75
N ALA A 42 -7.49 2.35 18.82
CA ALA A 42 -8.14 1.47 19.79
C ALA A 42 -7.37 0.15 19.97
N PRO A 43 -7.50 -0.53 21.12
CA PRO A 43 -6.82 -1.82 21.34
C PRO A 43 -7.26 -2.94 20.38
N PHE A 44 -8.55 -2.97 20.03
CA PHE A 44 -9.11 -3.89 19.04
C PHE A 44 -10.49 -3.42 18.55
N ARG A 45 -10.96 -4.02 17.46
CA ARG A 45 -12.34 -3.95 17.00
C ARG A 45 -12.79 -5.32 16.51
N ALA A 46 -13.99 -5.72 16.91
CA ALA A 46 -14.60 -6.98 16.50
C ALA A 46 -16.05 -6.75 16.06
N PHE A 47 -16.56 -7.65 15.23
CA PHE A 47 -17.93 -7.63 14.70
C PHE A 47 -18.55 -9.01 14.90
N ALA A 48 -19.87 -9.05 15.09
CA ALA A 48 -20.58 -10.33 15.23
C ALA A 48 -20.78 -11.00 13.87
N THR A 49 -20.81 -10.22 12.79
CA THR A 49 -20.97 -10.74 11.42
C THR A 49 -20.03 -10.09 10.42
N LEU A 50 -19.79 -10.78 9.30
CA LEU A 50 -19.05 -10.21 8.16
C LEU A 50 -19.80 -9.05 7.49
N ALA A 51 -21.13 -8.99 7.59
CA ALA A 51 -21.93 -7.91 7.03
C ALA A 51 -21.64 -6.59 7.76
N GLU A 52 -21.66 -6.62 9.10
CA GLU A 52 -21.30 -5.48 9.96
C GLU A 52 -19.87 -5.01 9.72
N TYR A 53 -18.92 -5.95 9.62
CA TYR A 53 -17.52 -5.65 9.30
C TYR A 53 -17.40 -4.89 7.96
N ARG A 54 -18.06 -5.37 6.91
CA ARG A 54 -18.01 -4.74 5.58
C ARG A 54 -18.64 -3.36 5.57
N GLU A 55 -19.81 -3.20 6.19
CA GLU A 55 -20.48 -1.91 6.30
C GLU A 55 -19.62 -0.89 7.05
N TRP A 56 -18.96 -1.32 8.13
CA TRP A 56 -18.04 -0.46 8.86
C TRP A 56 -16.83 -0.07 8.00
N CYS A 57 -16.24 -1.00 7.24
CA CYS A 57 -15.12 -0.72 6.33
C CYS A 57 -15.50 0.31 5.26
N GLU A 58 -16.69 0.18 4.66
CA GLU A 58 -17.19 1.12 3.64
C GLU A 58 -17.39 2.54 4.18
N LYS A 59 -17.92 2.66 5.42
CA LYS A 59 -18.21 3.95 6.05
C LYS A 59 -16.99 4.64 6.65
N ASN A 60 -16.03 3.89 7.19
CA ASN A 60 -14.99 4.45 8.06
C ASN A 60 -13.58 4.36 7.47
N LEU A 61 -13.30 3.40 6.58
CA LEU A 61 -11.95 3.22 6.05
C LEU A 61 -11.77 3.95 4.71
N PRO A 62 -10.62 4.59 4.48
CA PRO A 62 -10.25 5.09 3.16
C PRO A 62 -10.22 3.99 2.10
N GLU A 63 -10.61 4.34 0.87
CA GLU A 63 -10.69 3.39 -0.25
C GLU A 63 -9.33 2.78 -0.62
N TYR A 64 -8.26 3.58 -0.56
CA TYR A 64 -6.90 3.14 -0.92
C TYR A 64 -6.36 2.00 -0.04
N LEU A 65 -6.97 1.75 1.12
CA LEU A 65 -6.57 0.65 2.00
C LEU A 65 -7.10 -0.72 1.52
N GLY A 66 -8.03 -0.76 0.56
CA GLY A 66 -8.49 -2.02 -0.05
C GLY A 66 -9.43 -2.89 0.81
N TYR A 67 -9.92 -2.39 1.94
CA TYR A 67 -10.89 -3.12 2.78
C TYR A 67 -12.34 -2.99 2.31
N ARG A 68 -12.62 -2.03 1.42
CA ARG A 68 -13.93 -1.86 0.80
C ARG A 68 -14.18 -2.98 -0.21
N ARG A 69 -15.44 -3.21 -0.56
CA ARG A 69 -15.77 -4.17 -1.62
C ARG A 69 -15.13 -3.72 -2.93
N PRO A 70 -14.54 -4.64 -3.70
CA PRO A 70 -14.02 -4.31 -5.01
C PRO A 70 -15.17 -3.84 -5.89
N VAL A 71 -15.00 -2.70 -6.53
CA VAL A 71 -15.84 -2.29 -7.65
C VAL A 71 -15.42 -3.15 -8.84
N ALA A 72 -16.38 -3.78 -9.52
CA ALA A 72 -16.08 -4.46 -10.77
C ALA A 72 -15.42 -3.43 -11.71
N ALA A 73 -14.28 -3.79 -12.30
CA ALA A 73 -13.69 -2.95 -13.34
C ALA A 73 -14.74 -2.74 -14.43
N ALA A 74 -15.03 -1.48 -14.76
CA ALA A 74 -15.94 -1.18 -15.85
C ALA A 74 -15.40 -1.84 -17.13
N SER A 75 -16.20 -2.75 -17.68
CA SER A 75 -15.93 -3.49 -18.91
C SER A 75 -15.81 -2.59 -20.13
#